data_AF-A0A3B0UL76-F1
#
_entry.id   AF-A0A3B0UL76-F1
#
_cell.length_a   1.000
_cell.length_b   1.000
_cell.length_c   1.000
_cell.angle_alpha   90.00
_cell.angle_beta   90.00
_cell.angle_gamma   90.00
#
_symmetry.space_group_name_H-M   'P 1'
#
loop_
_entity.id
_entity.type
_entity.pdbx_description
1 polymer ?
#
loop_
_entity_poly.entity_id
_entity_poly.type
_entity_poly.pdbx_seq_one_letter_code
_entity_poly.pdbx_strand_id
1 'polypeptide(L)' 'MSGALKGVDLDPYEMTRTEAIISSMTLKERASPGIINSSRKRRIAKGSGT' A
#
# COMPACT_ATOMS: atom_id res chain seq x y z
N MET A 1 19.50 0.27 -16.42
CA MET A 1 18.97 0.91 -15.20
C MET A 1 18.45 -0.19 -14.28
N SER A 2 19.17 -0.54 -13.21
CA SER A 2 18.64 -1.43 -12.16
C SER A 2 19.36 -1.09 -10.87
N GLY A 3 18.86 -0.05 -10.20
CA GLY A 3 19.46 0.53 -8.99
C GLY A 3 18.41 0.80 -7.91
N ALA A 4 17.33 0.00 -7.88
CA ALA A 4 16.20 0.25 -6.98
C ALA A 4 16.30 -0.47 -5.62
N LEU A 5 17.43 -1.10 -5.30
CA LEU A 5 17.61 -1.86 -4.05
C LEU A 5 18.93 -1.51 -3.32
N LYS A 6 19.52 -0.35 -3.59
CA LYS A 6 20.78 0.06 -2.95
C LYS A 6 20.48 0.90 -1.71
N GLY A 7 20.43 0.26 -0.53
CA GLY A 7 20.40 0.94 0.77
C GLY A 7 19.02 1.15 1.41
N VAL A 8 18.06 0.25 1.16
CA VAL A 8 16.80 0.28 1.91
C VAL A 8 17.04 -0.37 3.27
N ASP A 9 17.18 0.42 4.32
CA ASP A 9 16.93 -0.03 5.69
C ASP A 9 15.43 -0.36 5.75
N LEU A 10 15.10 -1.62 5.47
CA LEU A 10 13.74 -2.12 5.52
C LEU A 10 13.34 -2.21 6.97
N ASP A 11 12.83 -1.11 7.51
CA ASP A 11 12.18 -1.12 8.80
C ASP A 11 11.00 -2.13 8.72
N PRO A 12 11.00 -3.20 9.56
CA PRO A 12 9.91 -4.17 9.57
C PRO A 12 8.53 -3.54 9.82
N TYR A 13 8.46 -2.39 10.48
CA TYR A 13 7.22 -1.65 10.68
C TYR A 13 6.67 -1.07 9.36
N GLU A 14 7.53 -0.57 8.47
CA GLU A 14 7.12 -0.04 7.15
C GLU A 14 6.64 -1.16 6.21
N MET A 15 7.25 -2.35 6.29
CA MET A 15 6.77 -3.52 5.57
C MET A 15 5.38 -3.94 6.06
N THR A 16 5.19 -4.02 7.37
CA THR A 16 3.90 -4.38 8.00
C THR A 16 2.80 -3.40 7.61
N ARG A 17 3.11 -2.10 7.60
CA ARG A 17 2.16 -1.05 7.18
C ARG A 17 1.79 -1.19 5.71
N THR A 18 2.76 -1.46 4.85
CA THR A 18 2.53 -1.65 3.41
C THR A 18 1.64 -2.87 3.16
N GLU A 19 1.88 -3.97 3.88
CA GLU A 19 1.03 -5.17 3.83
C GLU A 19 -0.39 -4.90 4.31
N ALA A 20 -0.57 -4.14 5.40
CA ALA A 20 -1.88 -3.74 5.92
C ALA A 20 -2.67 -2.90 4.90
N ILE A 21 -1.99 -1.99 4.19
CA ILE A 21 -2.58 -1.17 3.12
C ILE A 21 -3.03 -2.05 1.95
N ILE A 22 -2.15 -2.93 1.46
CA ILE A 22 -2.44 -3.79 0.30
C ILE A 22 -3.56 -4.78 0.65
N SER A 23 -3.52 -5.38 1.83
CA SER A 23 -4.55 -6.32 2.30
C SER A 23 -5.93 -5.66 2.41
N SER A 24 -6.00 -4.37 2.76
CA SER A 24 -7.24 -3.59 2.82
C SER A 24 -7.82 -3.18 1.45
N MET A 25 -7.08 -3.37 0.35
CA MET A 25 -7.57 -3.12 -1.01
C MET A 25 -8.42 -4.27 -1.54
N THR A 26 -9.36 -3.94 -2.43
CA THR A 26 -10.07 -4.92 -3.28
C THR A 26 -9.20 -5.35 -4.45
N LEU A 27 -9.49 -6.52 -5.05
CA LEU A 27 -8.78 -7.01 -6.23
C LEU A 27 -8.75 -5.99 -7.38
N LYS A 28 -9.86 -5.27 -7.60
CA LYS A 28 -9.96 -4.25 -8.64
C LYS A 28 -9.04 -3.06 -8.39
N GLU A 29 -8.90 -2.64 -7.13
CA GLU A 29 -8.01 -1.52 -6.75
C GLU A 29 -6.54 -1.93 -6.84
N ARG A 30 -6.20 -3.18 -6.47
CA ARG A 30 -4.83 -3.72 -6.63
C ARG A 30 -4.44 -3.84 -8.11
N ALA A 31 -5.36 -4.34 -8.95
CA ALA A 31 -5.13 -4.49 -10.38
C ALA A 31 -5.07 -3.13 -11.12
N SER A 32 -5.79 -2.11 -10.61
CA SER A 32 -5.85 -0.79 -11.24
C SER A 32 -5.86 0.33 -10.20
N PRO A 33 -4.69 0.75 -9.68
CA PRO A 33 -4.60 1.79 -8.65
C PRO A 33 -5.19 3.15 -9.06
N GLY A 34 -5.27 3.44 -10.36
CA GLY A 34 -5.85 4.68 -10.89
C GLY A 34 -7.32 4.90 -10.53
N ILE A 35 -8.06 3.86 -10.13
CA ILE A 35 -9.47 4.00 -9.70
C ILE A 35 -9.61 4.46 -8.25
N ILE A 36 -8.51 4.55 -7.50
CA ILE A 36 -8.50 4.89 -6.07
C ILE A 36 -8.78 6.39 -5.88
N ASN A 37 -10.05 6.72 -5.75
CA ASN A 37 -10.53 8.05 -5.39
C ASN A 37 -10.51 8.29 -3.87
N SER A 38 -10.85 9.51 -3.44
CA SER A 38 -10.82 9.91 -2.02
C SER A 38 -11.68 9.04 -1.10
N SER A 39 -12.80 8.51 -1.59
CA SER A 39 -13.66 7.60 -0.83
C SER A 39 -12.97 6.25 -0.59
N ARG A 40 -12.37 5.68 -1.64
CA ARG A 40 -11.61 4.43 -1.56
C ARG A 40 -10.37 4.58 -0.68
N LYS A 41 -9.65 5.70 -0.77
CA LYS A 41 -8.51 6.01 0.12
C LYS A 41 -8.92 5.96 1.58
N ARG A 42 -10.01 6.65 1.96
CA ARG A 42 -10.52 6.63 3.34
C ARG A 42 -10.91 5.23 3.82
N ARG A 43 -11.52 4.42 2.96
CA ARG A 43 -11.86 3.03 3.28
C ARG A 43 -10.61 2.18 3.52
N ILE A 44 -9.60 2.29 2.65
CA ILE A 44 -8.33 1.55 2.78
C ILE A 44 -7.63 1.96 4.07
N ALA A 45 -7.44 3.26 4.28
CA ALA A 45 -6.87 3.88 5.48
C ALA A 45 -7.50 3.34 6.78
N LYS A 46 -8.85 3.40 6.86
CA LYS A 46 -9.59 2.86 8.01
C LYS A 46 -9.41 1.35 8.19
N GLY A 47 -9.28 0.59 7.10
CA GLY A 47 -9.04 -0.85 7.13
C GLY A 47 -7.61 -1.22 7.53
N SER A 48 -6.62 -0.41 7.15
CA SER A 48 -5.20 -0.65 7.40
C SER A 48 -4.68 -0.02 8.70
N GLY A 49 -5.51 0.78 9.39
CA GLY A 49 -5.11 1.44 10.64
C GLY A 49 -4.18 2.63 10.44
N THR A 50 -4.26 3.29 9.29
CA THR A 50 -3.41 4.43 8.88
C THR A 50 -4.27 5.58 8.40
#